data_AF-A0A382UD95-F1
#
_entry.id   AF-A0A382UD95-F1
#
_cell.length_a   1.000
_cell.length_b   1.000
_cell.length_c   1.000
_cell.angle_alpha   90.00
_cell.angle_beta   90.00
_cell.angle_gamma   90.00
#
_symmetry.space_group_name_H-M   'P 1'
#
loop_
_entity.id
_entity.type
_entity.pdbx_description
1 polymer ?
#
loop_
_entity_poly.entity_id
_entity_poly.type
_entity_poly.pdbx_seq_one_letter_code
_entity_poly.pdbx_strand_id
1 'polypeptide(L)'
;MDEDKLRKNFSFISRVSQTDDVEEFLSLELEENQWELLNWVKNNTKQGSHPILILDNLSNLVELGDDNSAGQMQNFNMMVTKARKSGCSMVIVHHTGKSLGIGPDGIPTWRGSYDMATRLDKTICLLPCQSSLDGYVTFQVLEGKSRKGQRISLSIQFNPMEKKWELFDESSTEDRHQLVKELLEKRCIAKYEDLKDVLERSASSAERYIKQAIECGFFEETDWKKWKQEAKTGQLSREERIEMGKRHIEKNYIVIVNETGRGGRYVVERNPFPELESTDF
;
A
#
# COMPACT_ATOMS: atom_id res chain seq x y z
N MET A 1 -10.58 26.49 0.04
CA MET A 1 -9.11 26.47 0.06
C MET A 1 -8.64 27.38 -1.08
N ASP A 2 -7.70 28.28 -0.83
CA ASP A 2 -7.18 29.21 -1.87
C ASP A 2 -6.07 28.49 -2.65
N GLU A 3 -6.42 27.93 -3.81
CA GLU A 3 -5.50 27.14 -4.63
C GLU A 3 -4.30 27.95 -5.13
N ASP A 4 -4.48 29.24 -5.39
CA ASP A 4 -3.40 30.11 -5.87
C ASP A 4 -2.35 30.37 -4.78
N LYS A 5 -2.79 30.52 -3.52
CA LYS A 5 -1.86 30.56 -2.38
C LYS A 5 -1.18 29.23 -2.13
N LEU A 6 -1.88 28.11 -2.34
CA LEU A 6 -1.27 26.78 -2.22
C LEU A 6 -0.16 26.62 -3.27
N ARG A 7 -0.44 26.89 -4.55
CA ARG A 7 0.53 26.78 -5.65
C ARG A 7 1.77 27.67 -5.47
N LYS A 8 1.63 28.82 -4.80
CA LYS A 8 2.76 29.71 -4.49
C LYS A 8 3.66 29.16 -3.38
N ASN A 9 3.08 28.45 -2.41
CA ASN A 9 3.79 27.99 -1.22
C ASN A 9 4.11 26.48 -1.24
N PHE A 10 3.73 25.78 -2.30
CA PHE A 10 3.91 24.35 -2.48
C PHE A 10 4.75 24.10 -3.72
N SER A 11 5.84 23.36 -3.55
CA SER A 11 6.67 22.89 -4.66
C SER A 11 6.76 21.37 -4.62
N PHE A 12 6.43 20.73 -5.74
CA PHE A 12 6.54 19.30 -5.95
C PHE A 12 7.59 19.06 -7.03
N ILE A 13 8.72 18.50 -6.62
CA ILE A 13 9.85 18.23 -7.51
C ILE A 13 9.86 16.72 -7.75
N SER A 14 9.41 16.34 -8.94
CA SER A 14 9.49 14.96 -9.41
C SER A 14 9.98 14.87 -10.83
N ARG A 15 10.81 13.85 -11.10
CA ARG A 15 11.30 13.56 -12.45
C ARG A 15 10.17 13.19 -13.40
N VAL A 16 9.14 12.50 -12.91
CA VAL A 16 8.02 12.04 -13.74
C VAL A 16 6.96 13.11 -14.00
N SER A 17 7.05 14.27 -13.33
CA SER A 17 6.13 15.39 -13.51
C SER A 17 6.71 16.54 -14.33
N GLN A 18 7.93 16.39 -14.86
CA GLN A 18 8.54 17.39 -15.75
C GLN A 18 8.11 17.15 -17.19
N THR A 19 8.07 18.24 -17.96
CA THR A 19 7.74 18.24 -19.38
C THR A 19 8.89 17.63 -20.19
N ASP A 20 8.58 17.00 -21.32
CA ASP A 20 9.54 16.25 -22.15
C ASP A 20 10.66 17.13 -22.76
N ASP A 21 10.56 18.45 -22.65
CA ASP A 21 11.48 19.47 -23.18
C ASP A 21 12.62 19.84 -22.20
N VAL A 22 12.65 19.28 -20.99
CA VAL A 22 13.73 19.51 -20.03
C VAL A 22 14.94 18.63 -20.38
N GLU A 23 15.98 19.22 -20.97
CA GLU A 23 17.22 18.52 -21.37
C GLU A 23 18.11 18.12 -20.18
N GLU A 24 18.19 18.95 -19.14
CA GLU A 24 18.98 18.69 -17.92
C GLU A 24 18.08 18.60 -16.68
N PHE A 25 18.11 17.45 -16.02
CA PHE A 25 17.30 17.19 -14.84
C PHE A 25 17.88 17.89 -13.59
N LEU A 26 17.00 18.35 -12.69
CA LEU A 26 17.39 18.90 -11.41
C LEU A 26 18.12 17.84 -10.57
N SER A 27 19.44 17.95 -10.52
CA SER A 27 20.32 17.17 -9.65
C SER A 27 20.66 17.97 -8.40
N LEU A 28 20.30 17.46 -7.23
CA LEU A 28 20.66 18.03 -5.93
C LEU A 28 22.15 17.80 -5.59
N GLU A 29 22.93 17.15 -6.47
CA GLU A 29 24.39 17.10 -6.36
C GLU A 29 25.04 18.43 -6.76
N LEU A 30 24.43 19.12 -7.72
CA LEU A 30 24.90 20.41 -8.22
C LEU A 30 24.56 21.51 -7.20
N GLU A 31 25.58 22.26 -6.77
CA GLU A 31 25.41 23.33 -5.79
C GLU A 31 24.45 24.42 -6.27
N GLU A 32 24.44 24.71 -7.57
CA GLU A 32 23.53 25.67 -8.19
C GLU A 32 22.06 25.30 -7.97
N ASN A 33 21.69 24.06 -8.29
CA ASN A 33 20.33 23.55 -8.09
C ASN A 33 19.89 23.59 -6.63
N GLN A 34 20.81 23.28 -5.69
CA GLN A 34 20.53 23.41 -4.26
C GLN A 34 20.31 24.88 -3.86
N TRP A 35 21.09 25.79 -4.45
CA TRP A 35 21.03 27.22 -4.15
C TRP A 35 19.74 27.84 -4.68
N GLU A 36 19.33 27.50 -5.90
CA GLU A 36 18.03 27.90 -6.48
C GLU A 36 16.86 27.45 -5.61
N LEU A 37 16.87 26.19 -5.18
CA LEU A 37 15.84 25.63 -4.30
C LEU A 37 15.78 26.36 -2.95
N LEU A 38 16.94 26.63 -2.34
CA LEU A 38 17.01 27.36 -1.07
C LEU A 38 16.60 28.83 -1.22
N ASN A 39 16.89 29.47 -2.36
CA ASN A 39 16.43 30.81 -2.67
C ASN A 39 14.91 30.85 -2.85
N TRP A 40 14.34 29.88 -3.54
CA TRP A 40 12.88 29.72 -3.64
C TRP A 40 12.25 29.60 -2.25
N VAL A 41 12.79 28.74 -1.39
CA VAL A 41 12.34 28.61 0.01
C VAL A 41 12.41 29.96 0.73
N LYS A 42 13.57 30.64 0.69
CA LYS A 42 13.79 31.90 1.40
C LYS A 42 12.85 33.01 0.92
N ASN A 43 12.60 33.11 -0.38
CA ASN A 43 11.72 34.11 -0.96
C ASN A 43 10.27 33.90 -0.54
N ASN A 44 9.80 32.65 -0.53
CA ASN A 44 8.45 32.33 -0.09
C ASN A 44 8.28 32.50 1.43
N THR A 45 9.25 32.09 2.26
CA THR A 45 9.18 32.32 3.72
C THR A 45 9.10 33.82 4.05
N LYS A 46 9.90 34.67 3.38
CA LYS A 46 9.92 36.13 3.62
C LYS A 46 8.57 36.81 3.37
N GLN A 47 7.69 36.20 2.59
CA GLN A 47 6.34 36.70 2.32
C GLN A 47 5.33 36.31 3.42
N GLY A 48 5.81 35.79 4.56
CA GLY A 48 4.96 35.33 5.68
C GLY A 48 4.35 33.96 5.46
N SER A 49 4.84 33.19 4.48
CA SER A 49 4.38 31.84 4.20
C SER A 49 5.24 30.78 4.89
N HIS A 50 4.69 29.57 5.03
CA HIS A 50 5.42 28.39 5.48
C HIS A 50 5.52 27.42 4.30
N PRO A 51 6.57 27.52 3.46
CA PRO A 51 6.63 26.75 2.23
C PRO A 51 6.71 25.26 2.53
N ILE A 52 6.05 24.46 1.67
CA ILE A 52 6.10 23.01 1.67
C ILE A 52 6.83 22.57 0.41
N LEU A 53 7.87 21.76 0.58
CA LEU A 53 8.62 21.17 -0.51
C LEU A 53 8.49 19.64 -0.47
N ILE A 54 8.10 19.04 -1.58
CA ILE A 54 8.09 17.59 -1.77
C ILE A 54 9.16 17.21 -2.79
N LEU A 55 10.03 16.26 -2.42
CA LEU A 55 11.06 15.67 -3.27
C LEU A 55 10.67 14.22 -3.61
N ASP A 56 10.37 13.91 -4.87
CA ASP A 56 9.84 12.61 -5.31
C ASP A 56 10.53 12.03 -6.57
N ASN A 57 11.38 11.01 -6.49
CA ASN A 57 11.97 10.39 -5.30
C ASN A 57 13.44 10.82 -5.14
N LEU A 58 13.97 10.72 -3.93
CA LEU A 58 15.34 11.13 -3.63
C LEU A 58 16.40 10.43 -4.51
N SER A 59 16.19 9.14 -4.84
CA SER A 59 17.12 8.38 -5.70
C SER A 59 17.25 8.94 -7.12
N ASN A 60 16.25 9.67 -7.59
CA ASN A 60 16.29 10.32 -8.89
C ASN A 60 16.95 11.70 -8.84
N LEU A 61 16.94 12.34 -7.66
CA LEU A 61 17.42 13.70 -7.45
C LEU A 61 18.88 13.75 -6.97
N VAL A 62 19.42 12.65 -6.45
CA VAL A 62 20.80 12.50 -6.00
C VAL A 62 21.31 11.13 -6.44
N GLU A 63 22.52 11.02 -7.01
CA GLU A 63 23.12 9.72 -7.25
C GLU A 63 23.54 9.10 -5.91
N LEU A 64 22.74 8.14 -5.47
CA LEU A 64 23.06 7.33 -4.32
C LEU A 64 24.03 6.23 -4.77
N GLY A 65 25.33 6.45 -4.54
CA GLY A 65 26.35 5.40 -4.68
C GLY A 65 26.14 4.25 -3.69
N ASP A 66 27.06 3.28 -3.66
CA ASP A 66 27.00 2.14 -2.74
C ASP A 66 26.93 2.61 -1.27
N ASP A 67 26.22 1.84 -0.43
CA ASP A 67 25.70 2.14 0.92
C ASP A 67 26.69 2.73 1.96
N ASN A 68 27.97 2.90 1.62
CA ASN A 68 29.04 3.45 2.47
C ASN A 68 29.46 4.90 2.14
N SER A 69 28.81 5.59 1.19
CA SER A 69 29.18 6.95 0.80
C SER A 69 28.55 8.05 1.68
N ALA A 70 28.83 8.05 3.00
CA ALA A 70 28.36 9.12 3.90
C ALA A 70 28.71 10.55 3.40
N GLY A 71 29.80 10.69 2.65
CA GLY A 71 30.20 11.95 2.01
C GLY A 71 29.26 12.44 0.90
N GLN A 72 28.64 11.53 0.12
CA GLN A 72 27.69 11.91 -0.94
C GLN A 72 26.40 12.52 -0.37
N MET A 73 26.02 12.13 0.85
CA MET A 73 24.83 12.63 1.54
C MET A 73 25.04 13.93 2.30
N GLN A 74 26.28 14.39 2.47
CA GLN A 74 26.57 15.58 3.27
C GLN A 74 25.95 16.86 2.69
N ASN A 75 26.01 17.04 1.37
CA ASN A 75 25.44 18.19 0.69
C ASN A 75 23.92 18.22 0.83
N PHE A 76 23.28 17.07 0.60
CA PHE A 76 21.85 16.90 0.82
C PHE A 76 21.45 17.20 2.27
N ASN A 77 22.15 16.61 3.25
CA ASN A 77 21.92 16.84 4.68
C ASN A 77 22.05 18.32 5.09
N MET A 78 23.01 19.03 4.50
CA MET A 78 23.19 20.45 4.74
C MET A 78 22.04 21.27 4.15
N MET A 79 21.58 20.94 2.94
CA MET A 79 20.43 21.59 2.32
C MET A 79 19.14 21.38 3.13
N VAL A 80 18.84 20.16 3.57
CA VAL A 80 17.72 19.86 4.48
C VAL A 80 17.79 20.72 5.74
N THR A 81 18.99 20.84 6.33
CA THR A 81 19.22 21.67 7.53
C THR A 81 18.96 23.16 7.26
N LYS A 82 19.41 23.68 6.12
CA LYS A 82 19.23 25.08 5.71
C LYS A 82 17.76 25.39 5.42
N ALA A 83 17.06 24.51 4.71
CA ALA A 83 15.63 24.63 4.43
C ALA A 83 14.81 24.65 5.72
N ARG A 84 15.08 23.73 6.65
CA ARG A 84 14.43 23.70 7.97
C ARG A 84 14.65 24.99 8.77
N LYS A 85 15.89 25.49 8.82
CA LYS A 85 16.21 26.77 9.50
C LYS A 85 15.45 27.96 8.89
N SER A 86 15.08 27.86 7.62
CA SER A 86 14.30 28.86 6.89
C SER A 86 12.79 28.68 7.03
N GLY A 87 12.32 27.80 7.92
CA GLY A 87 10.89 27.59 8.19
C GLY A 87 10.14 26.77 7.14
N CYS A 88 10.86 26.07 6.26
CA CYS A 88 10.28 25.18 5.26
C CYS A 88 9.94 23.81 5.84
N SER A 89 8.76 23.29 5.50
CA SER A 89 8.41 21.88 5.72
C SER A 89 8.82 21.07 4.50
N MET A 90 9.67 20.07 4.69
CA MET A 90 10.15 19.23 3.58
C MET A 90 9.67 17.79 3.76
N VAL A 91 9.09 17.24 2.69
CA VAL A 91 8.71 15.83 2.57
C VAL A 91 9.63 15.20 1.53
N ILE A 92 10.31 14.13 1.90
CA ILE A 92 11.25 13.43 1.04
C ILE A 92 10.71 12.03 0.82
N VAL A 93 10.28 11.73 -0.40
CA VAL A 93 9.85 10.39 -0.81
C VAL A 93 11.08 9.61 -1.23
N HIS A 94 11.26 8.42 -0.67
CA HIS A 94 12.43 7.60 -0.96
C HIS A 94 12.09 6.11 -0.85
N HIS A 95 12.75 5.29 -1.66
CA HIS A 95 12.45 3.86 -1.76
C HIS A 95 13.20 3.06 -0.68
N THR A 96 12.55 1.99 -0.22
CA THR A 96 13.18 0.96 0.60
C THR A 96 14.31 0.25 -0.16
N GLY A 97 15.31 -0.25 0.56
CA GLY A 97 16.32 -1.13 -0.02
C GLY A 97 15.70 -2.45 -0.52
N LYS A 98 16.37 -3.14 -1.45
CA LYS A 98 15.87 -4.41 -2.03
C LYS A 98 15.68 -5.51 -1.00
N SER A 99 16.53 -5.54 0.04
CA SER A 99 16.57 -6.61 1.04
C SER A 99 15.66 -6.38 2.26
N LEU A 100 14.85 -5.30 2.28
CA LEU A 100 13.98 -4.92 3.42
C LEU A 100 14.65 -5.11 4.79
N GLY A 101 15.95 -4.80 4.88
CA GLY A 101 16.70 -4.91 6.13
C GLY A 101 16.05 -4.03 7.20
N ILE A 102 15.90 -4.55 8.41
CA ILE A 102 15.29 -3.79 9.50
C ILE A 102 16.33 -2.87 10.13
N GLY A 103 16.01 -1.58 10.17
CA GLY A 103 16.84 -0.56 10.80
C GLY A 103 16.79 -0.63 12.33
N PRO A 104 17.66 0.13 13.02
CA PRO A 104 17.67 0.18 14.49
C PRO A 104 16.39 0.76 15.08
N ASP A 105 15.56 1.41 14.27
CA ASP A 105 14.25 1.95 14.64
C ASP A 105 13.08 0.95 14.50
N GLY A 106 13.36 -0.26 14.00
CA GLY A 106 12.39 -1.36 13.90
C GLY A 106 11.56 -1.36 12.61
N ILE A 107 11.91 -0.52 11.62
CA ILE A 107 11.25 -0.46 10.31
C ILE A 107 12.24 -0.77 9.18
N PRO A 108 11.77 -1.13 7.97
CA PRO A 108 12.66 -1.37 6.83
C PRO A 108 13.52 -0.14 6.46
N THR A 109 14.79 -0.38 6.18
CA THR A 109 15.74 0.65 5.77
C THR A 109 15.48 1.11 4.34
N TRP A 110 15.66 2.41 4.11
CA TRP A 110 15.71 2.97 2.77
C TRP A 110 17.04 2.67 2.08
N ARG A 111 17.07 2.82 0.75
CA ARG A 111 18.28 2.67 -0.04
C ARG A 111 19.32 3.74 0.33
N GLY A 112 20.59 3.39 0.45
CA GLY A 112 21.67 4.33 0.79
C GLY A 112 21.84 4.52 2.30
N SER A 113 22.49 5.62 2.69
CA SER A 113 22.94 5.80 4.07
C SER A 113 21.81 6.10 5.06
N TYR A 114 21.83 5.40 6.20
CA TYR A 114 20.98 5.70 7.35
C TYR A 114 21.39 7.01 8.06
N ASP A 115 22.55 7.61 7.76
CA ASP A 115 22.97 8.90 8.35
C ASP A 115 21.94 10.02 8.09
N MET A 116 21.24 9.98 6.95
CA MET A 116 20.14 10.90 6.64
C MET A 116 19.06 10.91 7.73
N ALA A 117 18.78 9.76 8.37
CA ALA A 117 17.82 9.63 9.46
C ALA A 117 18.08 10.65 10.57
N THR A 118 19.35 10.96 10.85
CA THR A 118 19.75 11.85 11.95
C THR A 118 19.26 13.28 11.74
N ARG A 119 19.16 13.72 10.47
CA ARG A 119 18.76 15.08 10.08
C ARG A 119 17.26 15.26 10.00
N LEU A 120 16.54 14.18 9.70
CA LEU A 120 15.09 14.19 9.64
C LEU A 120 14.46 14.36 11.03
N ASP A 121 13.29 14.98 11.06
CA ASP A 121 12.50 15.17 12.30
C ASP A 121 11.54 14.01 12.52
N LYS A 122 11.00 13.45 11.44
CA LYS A 122 10.16 12.25 11.42
C LYS A 122 10.51 11.36 10.23
N THR A 123 10.36 10.05 10.39
CA THR A 123 10.41 9.09 9.27
C THR A 123 9.16 8.23 9.30
N ILE A 124 8.51 8.08 8.14
CA ILE A 124 7.32 7.26 7.95
C ILE A 124 7.66 6.24 6.87
N CYS A 125 7.38 4.97 7.17
CA CYS A 125 7.49 3.86 6.24
C CYS A 125 6.09 3.44 5.80
N LEU A 126 5.91 3.25 4.50
CA LEU A 126 4.71 2.66 3.91
C LEU A 126 5.07 1.24 3.49
N LEU A 127 4.47 0.24 4.13
CA LEU A 127 4.61 -1.17 3.78
C LEU A 127 3.32 -1.68 3.16
N PRO A 128 3.39 -2.63 2.22
CA PRO A 128 2.18 -3.32 1.77
C PRO A 128 1.54 -4.03 2.98
N CYS A 129 0.23 -3.84 3.18
CA CYS A 129 -0.50 -4.67 4.13
C CYS A 129 -0.57 -6.11 3.58
N GLN A 130 -0.49 -7.09 4.47
CA GLN A 130 -0.81 -8.49 4.13
C GLN A 130 -2.28 -8.63 3.69
N SER A 131 -3.10 -7.74 4.22
CA SER A 131 -4.54 -7.72 4.10
C SER A 131 -4.96 -6.49 3.26
N SER A 132 -5.79 -6.68 2.23
CA SER A 132 -6.31 -5.58 1.42
C SER A 132 -7.65 -5.92 0.78
N LEU A 133 -8.56 -4.94 0.79
CA LEU A 133 -9.81 -5.03 0.04
C LEU A 133 -9.50 -5.00 -1.45
N ASP A 134 -10.22 -5.81 -2.24
CA ASP A 134 -9.96 -5.84 -3.68
C ASP A 134 -10.27 -4.49 -4.34
N GLY A 135 -9.40 -4.06 -5.26
CA GLY A 135 -9.48 -2.76 -5.93
C GLY A 135 -8.94 -1.57 -5.14
N TYR A 136 -8.48 -1.77 -3.89
CA TYR A 136 -7.88 -0.72 -3.05
C TYR A 136 -6.35 -0.80 -3.08
N VAL A 137 -5.71 0.35 -2.85
CA VAL A 137 -4.28 0.41 -2.53
C VAL A 137 -4.16 0.58 -1.03
N THR A 138 -3.64 -0.44 -0.34
CA THR A 138 -3.56 -0.47 1.11
C THR A 138 -2.11 -0.48 1.58
N PHE A 139 -1.81 0.38 2.55
CA PHE A 139 -0.49 0.45 3.18
C PHE A 139 -0.60 0.40 4.70
N GLN A 140 0.33 -0.31 5.31
CA GLN A 140 0.66 -0.14 6.72
C GLN A 140 1.59 1.07 6.84
N VAL A 141 1.22 2.00 7.71
CA VAL A 141 1.97 3.22 8.00
C VAL A 141 2.68 3.04 9.33
N LEU A 142 4.01 2.95 9.27
CA LEU A 142 4.86 2.78 10.45
C LEU A 142 5.75 4.01 10.64
N GLU A 143 5.77 4.57 11.84
CA GLU A 143 6.72 5.63 12.20
C GLU A 143 8.01 5.03 12.77
N GLY A 144 9.13 5.20 12.06
CA GLY A 144 10.45 4.76 12.54
C GLY A 144 11.03 5.72 13.56
N LYS A 145 11.18 6.99 13.16
CA LYS A 145 11.71 8.07 13.98
C LYS A 145 10.64 9.11 14.27
N SER A 146 10.59 9.51 15.53
CA SER A 146 9.75 10.60 16.01
C SER A 146 10.47 11.37 17.11
N ARG A 147 10.64 12.68 16.94
CA ARG A 147 11.20 13.54 18.01
C ARG A 147 10.15 13.90 19.07
N LYS A 148 8.86 13.66 18.83
CA LYS A 148 7.73 13.99 19.73
C LYS A 148 6.52 13.08 19.45
N GLY A 149 5.89 12.58 20.52
CA GLY A 149 4.60 11.87 20.47
C GLY A 149 4.68 10.35 20.48
N GLN A 150 3.52 9.70 20.43
CA GLN A 150 3.39 8.25 20.23
C GLN A 150 3.75 7.89 18.79
N ARG A 151 4.34 6.70 18.59
CA ARG A 151 4.66 6.19 17.26
C ARG A 151 3.40 5.81 16.51
N ILE A 152 3.31 6.23 15.25
CA ILE A 152 2.22 5.85 14.35
C ILE A 152 2.40 4.39 13.95
N SER A 153 1.34 3.62 14.12
CA SER A 153 1.19 2.26 13.62
C SER A 153 -0.28 2.06 13.27
N LEU A 154 -0.62 2.27 12.01
CA LEU A 154 -1.99 2.18 11.50
C LEU A 154 -1.97 1.71 10.05
N SER A 155 -3.11 1.32 9.52
CA SER A 155 -3.26 0.95 8.12
C SER A 155 -4.18 1.94 7.42
N ILE A 156 -3.86 2.29 6.17
CA ILE A 156 -4.65 3.18 5.33
C ILE A 156 -4.97 2.49 4.01
N GLN A 157 -6.09 2.85 3.41
CA GLN A 157 -6.45 2.43 2.06
C GLN A 157 -6.89 3.62 1.21
N PHE A 158 -6.55 3.59 -0.08
CA PHE A 158 -7.06 4.57 -1.03
C PHE A 158 -8.37 4.08 -1.63
N ASN A 159 -9.45 4.85 -1.41
CA ASN A 159 -10.74 4.66 -2.05
C ASN A 159 -10.72 5.36 -3.42
N PRO A 160 -10.70 4.63 -4.54
CA PRO A 160 -10.58 5.23 -5.87
C PRO A 160 -11.82 6.01 -6.32
N MET A 161 -12.99 5.71 -5.76
CA MET A 161 -14.26 6.38 -6.12
C MET A 161 -14.33 7.76 -5.50
N GLU A 162 -14.06 7.84 -4.20
CA GLU A 162 -14.05 9.10 -3.45
C GLU A 162 -12.72 9.84 -3.57
N LYS A 163 -11.72 9.21 -4.20
CA LYS A 163 -10.34 9.71 -4.36
C LYS A 163 -9.75 10.16 -3.02
N LYS A 164 -10.01 9.41 -1.95
CA LYS A 164 -9.58 9.74 -0.60
C LYS A 164 -8.87 8.57 0.08
N TRP A 165 -7.94 8.91 0.97
CA TRP A 165 -7.33 7.95 1.88
C TRP A 165 -8.22 7.79 3.11
N GLU A 166 -8.39 6.55 3.56
CA GLU A 166 -9.22 6.17 4.70
C GLU A 166 -8.38 5.32 5.67
N LEU A 167 -8.70 5.38 6.96
CA LEU A 167 -8.19 4.38 7.92
C LEU A 167 -8.76 3.01 7.54
N PHE A 168 -7.90 2.01 7.54
CA PHE A 168 -8.25 0.64 7.19
C PHE A 168 -8.06 -0.26 8.40
N ASP A 169 -9.14 -0.97 8.75
CA ASP A 169 -9.10 -2.06 9.72
C ASP A 169 -8.85 -3.36 8.97
N GLU A 170 -7.67 -3.94 9.20
CA GLU A 170 -7.21 -5.16 8.55
C GLU A 170 -8.14 -6.36 8.79
N SER A 171 -8.90 -6.36 9.90
CA SER A 171 -9.91 -7.38 10.20
C SER A 171 -11.03 -7.45 9.14
N SER A 172 -11.26 -6.35 8.40
CA SER A 172 -12.27 -6.27 7.34
C SER A 172 -12.02 -7.22 6.16
N THR A 173 -10.84 -7.83 6.06
CA THR A 173 -10.52 -8.83 5.02
C THR A 173 -10.49 -10.26 5.52
N GLU A 174 -10.57 -10.47 6.84
CA GLU A 174 -10.63 -11.80 7.44
C GLU A 174 -11.83 -12.58 6.93
N ASP A 175 -12.98 -11.92 6.75
CA ASP A 175 -14.20 -12.56 6.26
C ASP A 175 -14.08 -13.07 4.82
N ARG A 176 -13.30 -12.42 3.96
CA ARG A 176 -13.01 -12.93 2.61
C ARG A 176 -12.13 -14.18 2.67
N HIS A 177 -11.08 -14.16 3.50
CA HIS A 177 -10.21 -15.32 3.66
C HIS A 177 -10.96 -16.51 4.28
N GLN A 178 -11.84 -16.22 5.23
CA GLN A 178 -12.74 -17.19 5.82
C GLN A 178 -13.72 -17.75 4.79
N LEU A 179 -14.36 -16.90 3.97
CA LEU A 179 -15.24 -17.36 2.88
C LEU A 179 -14.50 -18.30 1.95
N VAL A 180 -13.29 -17.92 1.51
CA VAL A 180 -12.47 -18.76 0.62
C VAL A 180 -12.22 -20.11 1.29
N LYS A 181 -11.77 -20.12 2.55
CA LYS A 181 -11.54 -21.35 3.33
C LYS A 181 -12.79 -22.24 3.35
N GLU A 182 -13.96 -21.70 3.67
CA GLU A 182 -15.20 -22.46 3.76
C GLU A 182 -15.63 -23.08 2.42
N LEU A 183 -15.44 -22.36 1.31
CA LEU A 183 -15.69 -22.90 -0.03
C LEU A 183 -14.76 -24.07 -0.37
N LEU A 184 -13.51 -24.02 0.08
CA LEU A 184 -12.56 -25.13 -0.07
C LEU A 184 -12.95 -26.32 0.82
N GLU A 185 -13.30 -26.05 2.09
CA GLU A 185 -13.74 -27.05 3.07
C GLU A 185 -15.01 -27.79 2.62
N LYS A 186 -15.93 -27.09 1.97
CA LYS A 186 -17.15 -27.67 1.38
C LYS A 186 -16.90 -28.38 0.04
N ARG A 187 -15.66 -28.43 -0.45
CA ARG A 187 -15.29 -29.07 -1.72
C ARG A 187 -15.96 -28.45 -2.94
N CYS A 188 -16.32 -27.17 -2.87
CA CYS A 188 -16.88 -26.45 -4.01
C CYS A 188 -15.84 -26.23 -5.13
N ILE A 189 -14.54 -26.24 -4.80
CA ILE A 189 -13.48 -25.73 -5.67
C ILE A 189 -12.44 -26.81 -5.99
N ALA A 190 -12.30 -27.24 -7.25
CA ALA A 190 -11.22 -28.14 -7.70
C ALA A 190 -10.08 -27.45 -8.46
N LYS A 191 -10.28 -26.19 -8.86
CA LYS A 191 -9.31 -25.38 -9.61
C LYS A 191 -9.66 -23.91 -9.47
N TYR A 192 -8.72 -23.03 -9.80
CA TYR A 192 -8.92 -21.58 -9.67
C TYR A 192 -10.10 -21.07 -10.51
N GLU A 193 -10.39 -21.72 -11.64
CA GLU A 193 -11.53 -21.42 -12.50
C GLU A 193 -12.87 -21.73 -11.85
N ASP A 194 -12.94 -22.67 -10.91
CA ASP A 194 -14.18 -22.94 -10.17
C ASP A 194 -14.42 -21.80 -9.17
N LEU A 195 -13.37 -21.36 -8.45
CA LEU A 195 -13.48 -20.23 -7.52
C LEU A 195 -13.78 -18.92 -8.24
N LYS A 196 -13.15 -18.71 -9.40
CA LYS A 196 -13.45 -17.60 -10.31
C LYS A 196 -14.95 -17.51 -10.60
N ASP A 197 -15.56 -18.63 -11.00
CA ASP A 197 -16.96 -18.66 -11.41
C ASP A 197 -17.93 -18.61 -10.21
N VAL A 198 -17.52 -19.11 -9.04
CA VAL A 198 -18.28 -18.97 -7.77
C VAL A 198 -18.27 -17.51 -7.28
N LEU A 199 -17.13 -16.85 -7.27
CA LEU A 199 -16.99 -15.46 -6.81
C LEU A 199 -17.37 -14.43 -7.90
N GLU A 200 -17.57 -14.88 -9.14
CA GLU A 200 -17.79 -14.03 -10.32
C GLU A 200 -16.65 -13.00 -10.54
N ARG A 201 -15.40 -13.46 -10.33
CA ARG A 201 -14.18 -12.64 -10.45
C ARG A 201 -13.28 -13.11 -11.59
N SER A 202 -12.09 -12.53 -11.73
CA SER A 202 -11.06 -13.05 -12.64
C SER A 202 -10.31 -14.22 -12.00
N ALA A 203 -9.76 -15.12 -12.84
CA ALA A 203 -8.94 -16.24 -12.36
C ALA A 203 -7.72 -15.76 -11.56
N SER A 204 -7.15 -14.62 -11.94
CA SER A 204 -6.05 -13.97 -11.21
C SER A 204 -6.46 -13.50 -9.81
N SER A 205 -7.68 -12.97 -9.64
CA SER A 205 -8.19 -12.60 -8.31
C SER A 205 -8.42 -13.84 -7.47
N ALA A 206 -8.99 -14.90 -8.03
CA ALA A 206 -9.21 -16.17 -7.34
C ALA A 206 -7.90 -16.79 -6.83
N GLU A 207 -6.85 -16.82 -7.67
CA GLU A 207 -5.53 -17.29 -7.28
C GLU A 207 -4.93 -16.43 -6.15
N ARG A 208 -5.00 -15.10 -6.29
CA ARG A 208 -4.50 -14.16 -5.28
C ARG A 208 -5.19 -14.35 -3.94
N TYR A 209 -6.52 -14.51 -3.89
CA TYR A 209 -7.24 -14.66 -2.64
C TYR A 209 -6.88 -15.94 -1.89
N ILE A 210 -6.64 -17.05 -2.60
CA ILE A 210 -6.16 -18.30 -1.97
C ILE A 210 -4.76 -18.07 -1.38
N LYS A 211 -3.84 -17.43 -2.14
CA LYS A 211 -2.50 -17.14 -1.64
C LYS A 211 -2.52 -16.26 -0.39
N GLN A 212 -3.32 -15.18 -0.41
CA GLN A 212 -3.48 -14.28 0.73
C GLN A 212 -4.06 -15.03 1.95
N ALA A 213 -5.05 -15.90 1.77
CA ALA A 213 -5.60 -16.68 2.88
C ALA A 213 -4.55 -17.64 3.49
N ILE A 214 -3.68 -18.24 2.67
CA ILE A 214 -2.55 -19.06 3.14
C ILE A 214 -1.51 -18.21 3.86
N GLU A 215 -1.11 -17.07 3.29
CA GLU A 215 -0.14 -16.14 3.89
C GLU A 215 -0.63 -15.56 5.22
N CYS A 216 -1.94 -15.35 5.36
CA CYS A 216 -2.59 -14.94 6.60
C CYS A 216 -2.88 -16.11 7.57
N GLY A 217 -2.51 -17.35 7.23
CA GLY A 217 -2.62 -18.50 8.12
C GLY A 217 -4.03 -19.08 8.33
N PHE A 218 -4.99 -18.78 7.45
CA PHE A 218 -6.35 -19.34 7.56
C PHE A 218 -6.37 -20.87 7.30
N PHE A 219 -5.48 -21.35 6.43
CA PHE A 219 -5.24 -22.75 6.12
C PHE A 219 -3.86 -22.90 5.46
N GLU A 220 -3.32 -24.13 5.42
CA GLU A 220 -2.01 -24.39 4.83
C GLU A 220 -2.09 -24.73 3.32
N GLU A 221 -0.98 -24.61 2.59
CA GLU A 221 -0.90 -25.03 1.19
C GLU A 221 -1.21 -26.53 1.01
N THR A 222 -0.88 -27.34 2.02
CA THR A 222 -1.19 -28.77 2.13
C THR A 222 -2.70 -29.02 2.19
N ASP A 223 -3.43 -28.22 2.97
CA ASP A 223 -4.90 -28.26 3.06
C ASP A 223 -5.54 -27.94 1.72
N TRP A 224 -5.07 -26.87 1.06
CA TRP A 224 -5.55 -26.52 -0.28
C TRP A 224 -5.38 -27.68 -1.26
N LYS A 225 -4.18 -28.29 -1.32
CA LYS A 225 -3.90 -29.44 -2.20
C LYS A 225 -4.84 -30.61 -1.92
N LYS A 226 -5.08 -30.91 -0.64
CA LYS A 226 -5.98 -31.97 -0.18
C LYS A 226 -7.43 -31.71 -0.59
N TRP A 227 -7.99 -30.56 -0.20
CA TRP A 227 -9.38 -30.21 -0.47
C TRP A 227 -9.68 -30.09 -1.96
N LYS A 228 -8.73 -29.56 -2.73
CA LYS A 228 -8.78 -29.53 -4.19
C LYS A 228 -8.88 -30.93 -4.79
N GLN A 229 -8.06 -31.87 -4.31
CA GLN A 229 -8.06 -33.24 -4.80
C GLN A 229 -9.36 -33.95 -4.45
N GLU A 230 -9.83 -33.80 -3.22
CA GLU A 230 -11.12 -34.34 -2.78
C GLU A 230 -12.29 -33.80 -3.60
N ALA A 231 -12.28 -32.50 -3.92
CA ALA A 231 -13.27 -31.89 -4.80
C ALA A 231 -13.22 -32.45 -6.22
N LYS A 232 -12.03 -32.81 -6.74
CA LYS A 232 -11.87 -33.42 -8.08
C LYS A 232 -12.34 -34.86 -8.15
N THR A 233 -12.13 -35.63 -7.08
CA THR A 233 -12.48 -37.06 -7.02
C THR A 233 -13.88 -37.29 -6.46
N GLY A 234 -14.55 -36.23 -6.01
CA GLY A 234 -15.93 -36.28 -5.53
C GLY A 234 -16.93 -36.66 -6.61
N GLN A 235 -18.15 -36.98 -6.19
CA GLN A 235 -19.24 -37.40 -7.07
C GLN A 235 -19.97 -36.22 -7.75
N LEU A 236 -19.82 -35.01 -7.22
CA LEU A 236 -20.48 -33.82 -7.74
C LEU A 236 -19.81 -33.34 -9.03
N SER A 237 -20.63 -33.00 -10.02
CA SER A 237 -20.21 -32.33 -11.23
C SER A 237 -19.63 -30.94 -10.94
N ARG A 238 -19.03 -30.32 -11.96
CA ARG A 238 -18.48 -28.97 -11.80
C ARG A 238 -19.59 -27.96 -11.54
N GLU A 239 -20.68 -28.06 -12.28
CA GLU A 239 -21.83 -27.15 -12.21
C GLU A 239 -22.49 -27.21 -10.82
N GLU A 240 -22.70 -28.42 -10.28
CA GLU A 240 -23.27 -28.61 -8.94
C GLU A 240 -22.40 -27.98 -7.84
N ARG A 241 -21.08 -28.10 -7.94
CA ARG A 241 -20.14 -27.52 -6.98
C ARG A 241 -20.10 -25.99 -7.05
N ILE A 242 -20.17 -25.43 -8.25
CA ILE A 242 -20.26 -23.97 -8.43
C ILE A 242 -21.57 -23.46 -7.80
N GLU A 243 -22.69 -24.11 -8.11
CA GLU A 243 -24.00 -23.73 -7.59
C GLU A 243 -24.09 -23.86 -6.06
N MET A 244 -23.47 -24.90 -5.50
CA MET A 244 -23.34 -25.06 -4.05
C MET A 244 -22.49 -23.93 -3.43
N GLY A 245 -21.41 -23.53 -4.09
CA GLY A 245 -20.57 -22.42 -3.65
C GLY A 245 -21.31 -21.08 -3.66
N LYS A 246 -22.07 -20.80 -4.72
CA LYS A 246 -22.90 -19.57 -4.82
C LYS A 246 -23.96 -19.50 -3.73
N ARG A 247 -24.70 -20.60 -3.52
CA ARG A 247 -25.70 -20.70 -2.43
C ARG A 247 -25.07 -20.51 -1.05
N HIS A 248 -23.86 -21.03 -0.81
CA HIS A 248 -23.15 -20.82 0.44
C HIS A 248 -22.84 -19.33 0.68
N ILE A 249 -22.41 -18.61 -0.36
CA ILE A 249 -22.13 -17.18 -0.29
C ILE A 249 -23.40 -16.40 0.04
N GLU A 250 -24.46 -16.58 -0.76
CA GLU A 250 -25.73 -15.84 -0.62
C GLU A 250 -26.32 -15.97 0.80
N LYS A 251 -26.18 -17.16 1.38
CA LYS A 251 -26.72 -17.47 2.70
C LYS A 251 -25.90 -16.88 3.85
N ASN A 252 -24.57 -16.94 3.77
CA ASN A 252 -23.69 -16.72 4.90
C ASN A 252 -22.91 -15.40 4.84
N TYR A 253 -22.94 -14.70 3.69
CA TYR A 253 -22.13 -13.52 3.47
C TYR A 253 -22.92 -12.43 2.73
N ILE A 254 -22.60 -11.19 3.08
CA ILE A 254 -22.96 -10.02 2.30
C ILE A 254 -21.75 -9.70 1.43
N VAL A 255 -21.92 -9.82 0.11
CA VAL A 255 -20.86 -9.54 -0.85
C VAL A 255 -21.18 -8.25 -1.59
N ILE A 256 -20.28 -7.27 -1.47
CA ILE A 256 -20.39 -5.98 -2.14
C ILE A 256 -19.43 -5.99 -3.34
N VAL A 257 -20.03 -5.97 -4.54
CA VAL A 257 -19.33 -5.88 -5.82
C VAL A 257 -19.77 -4.62 -6.54
N ASN A 258 -18.83 -3.74 -6.91
CA ASN A 258 -19.16 -2.51 -7.66
C ASN A 258 -19.00 -2.68 -9.18
N GLU A 259 -18.09 -3.55 -9.65
CA GLU A 259 -17.84 -3.85 -11.06
C GLU A 259 -17.39 -5.31 -11.23
N THR A 260 -17.83 -5.94 -12.32
CA THR A 260 -17.37 -7.29 -12.70
C THR A 260 -15.93 -7.26 -13.20
N GLY A 261 -15.14 -8.31 -12.94
CA GLY A 261 -13.75 -8.43 -13.42
C GLY A 261 -12.70 -7.75 -12.52
N ARG A 262 -11.47 -7.59 -13.01
CA ARG A 262 -10.28 -7.28 -12.17
C ARG A 262 -10.30 -5.90 -11.47
N GLY A 263 -11.07 -4.94 -11.99
CA GLY A 263 -11.10 -3.56 -11.50
C GLY A 263 -12.07 -3.30 -10.35
N GLY A 264 -13.07 -4.18 -10.15
CA GLY A 264 -14.10 -3.95 -9.14
C GLY A 264 -13.70 -4.33 -7.72
N ARG A 265 -14.32 -3.68 -6.74
CA ARG A 265 -14.39 -4.05 -5.33
C ARG A 265 -15.01 -5.44 -5.18
N TYR A 266 -14.45 -6.25 -4.30
CA TYR A 266 -15.03 -7.50 -3.81
C TYR A 266 -14.83 -7.53 -2.30
N VAL A 267 -15.82 -7.01 -1.57
CA VAL A 267 -15.82 -6.98 -0.11
C VAL A 267 -16.81 -8.00 0.40
N VAL A 268 -16.37 -8.73 1.41
CA VAL A 268 -17.09 -9.84 2.01
C VAL A 268 -17.22 -9.51 3.47
N GLU A 269 -18.46 -9.49 3.96
CA GLU A 269 -18.78 -9.38 5.37
C GLU A 269 -19.65 -10.59 5.72
N ARG A 270 -19.45 -11.17 6.90
CA ARG A 270 -20.38 -12.21 7.38
C ARG A 270 -21.80 -11.67 7.43
N ASN A 271 -22.75 -12.46 6.95
CA ASN A 271 -24.16 -12.16 7.12
C ASN A 271 -24.48 -12.25 8.63
N PRO A 272 -24.91 -11.16 9.29
CA PRO A 272 -25.26 -11.18 10.71
C PRO A 272 -26.52 -12.00 11.00
N PHE A 273 -27.30 -12.35 9.98
CA PHE A 273 -28.51 -13.16 10.07
C PHE A 273 -28.45 -14.29 9.03
N PRO A 274 -27.56 -15.29 9.20
CA PRO A 274 -27.51 -16.41 8.29
C PRO A 274 -28.86 -17.14 8.35
N GLU A 275 -29.45 -17.45 7.18
CA GLU A 275 -30.68 -18.24 7.16
C GLU A 275 -30.41 -19.57 7.87
N LEU A 276 -31.15 -19.87 8.93
CA LEU A 276 -31.03 -21.17 9.59
C LEU A 276 -31.50 -22.22 8.59
N GLU A 277 -30.74 -23.30 8.38
CA GLU A 277 -31.29 -24.47 7.67
C GLU A 277 -32.56 -24.89 8.40
N SER A 278 -33.70 -24.94 7.71
CA SER A 278 -34.86 -25.63 8.24
C SER A 278 -34.44 -27.07 8.44
N THR A 279 -34.17 -27.44 9.68
CA THR A 279 -34.17 -28.85 10.07
C THR A 279 -35.63 -29.24 10.15
N ASP A 280 -36.26 -29.41 8.99
CA ASP A 280 -37.60 -29.98 8.90
C ASP A 280 -37.48 -31.45 9.33
N PHE A 281 -38.06 -31.74 10.49
CA PHE A 281 -38.36 -33.06 11.02
C PHE A 281 -39.63 -33.62 10.37
#